data_AF-A0A8S3GLU5-F1
#
_entry.id   AF-A0A8S3GLU5-F1
#
_cell.length_a   1.000
_cell.length_b   1.000
_cell.length_c   1.000
_cell.angle_alpha   90.00
_cell.angle_beta   90.00
_cell.angle_gamma   90.00
#
_symmetry.space_group_name_H-M   'P 1'
#
loop_
_entity.id
_entity.type
_entity.pdbx_description
1 polymer ?
#
loop_
_entity_poly.entity_id
_entity_poly.type
_entity_poly.pdbx_seq_one_letter_code
_entity_poly.pdbx_strand_id
1 'polypeptide(L)' 'MLSLEDNILHVYRGMKLENEEFERLKENQGKLISPNGYLSASRNKPMAVHFATKPTNRSNIVCVLFQIQCDIKEID' A
#
# COMPACT_ATOMS: atom_id res chain seq x y z
N MET A 1 13.48 24.68 12.71
CA MET A 1 13.56 23.32 13.29
C MET A 1 12.27 22.64 12.89
N LEU A 2 12.30 21.85 11.82
CA LEU A 2 11.13 21.09 11.36
C LEU A 2 10.87 19.96 12.36
N SER A 3 9.62 19.75 12.73
CA SER A 3 9.20 18.73 13.68
C SER A 3 9.45 17.33 13.11
N LEU A 4 9.51 16.30 13.98
CA LEU A 4 9.67 14.90 13.56
C LEU A 4 8.58 14.45 12.56
N GLU A 5 7.42 15.09 12.59
CA GLU A 5 6.29 14.81 11.68
C GLU A 5 6.53 15.32 10.25
N ASP A 6 7.43 16.29 10.06
CA ASP A 6 7.69 16.90 8.74
C ASP A 6 8.44 15.96 7.77
N ASN A 7 8.77 14.73 8.20
CA ASN A 7 9.53 13.76 7.41
C ASN A 7 8.80 12.43 7.18
N ILE A 8 7.50 12.37 7.47
CA ILE A 8 6.67 11.21 7.15
C ILE A 8 5.79 11.58 5.96
N LEU A 9 6.03 10.92 4.83
CA LEU A 9 5.15 11.01 3.68
C LEU A 9 4.11 9.88 3.71
N HIS A 10 2.83 10.26 3.71
CA HIS A 10 1.74 9.30 3.55
C HIS A 10 1.44 9.07 2.07
N VAL A 11 1.49 7.81 1.65
CA VAL A 11 1.06 7.36 0.33
C VAL A 11 0.08 6.20 0.43
N TYR A 12 -0.70 6.03 -0.62
CA TYR A 12 -1.77 5.04 -0.70
C TYR A 12 -1.60 4.18 -1.94
N ARG A 13 -1.82 2.88 -1.79
CA ARG A 13 -1.84 1.93 -2.91
C ARG A 13 -3.13 1.12 -2.84
N GLY A 14 -3.99 1.29 -3.82
CA GLY A 14 -5.15 0.41 -3.98
C GLY A 14 -4.85 -0.70 -4.97
N MET A 15 -5.19 -1.92 -4.61
CA MET A 15 -5.05 -3.07 -5.50
C MET A 15 -6.05 -4.17 -5.14
N LYS A 16 -5.99 -5.26 -5.90
CA LYS A 16 -6.78 -6.46 -5.67
C LYS A 16 -5.80 -7.60 -5.48
N LEU A 17 -5.86 -8.23 -4.31
CA LEU A 17 -5.04 -9.40 -3.96
C LEU A 17 -5.87 -10.65 -4.20
N GLU A 18 -5.20 -11.76 -4.44
CA GLU A 18 -5.84 -13.06 -4.26
C GLU A 18 -6.07 -13.33 -2.76
N ASN A 19 -7.09 -14.12 -2.43
CA ASN A 19 -7.40 -14.42 -1.02
C ASN A 19 -6.20 -15.01 -0.27
N GLU A 20 -5.44 -15.91 -0.89
CA GLU A 20 -4.24 -16.51 -0.27
C GLU A 20 -3.17 -15.46 0.05
N GLU A 21 -2.92 -14.53 -0.88
CA GLU A 21 -1.97 -13.43 -0.66
C GLU A 21 -2.44 -12.52 0.49
N PHE A 22 -3.74 -12.25 0.58
CA PHE A 22 -4.32 -11.48 1.67
C PHE A 22 -4.15 -12.18 3.03
N GLU A 23 -4.41 -13.48 3.12
CA GLU A 23 -4.19 -14.24 4.36
C GLU A 23 -2.71 -14.27 4.76
N ARG A 24 -1.80 -14.46 3.80
CA ARG A 24 -0.35 -14.36 4.04
C ARG A 24 0.06 -12.99 4.60
N LEU A 25 -0.57 -11.90 4.17
CA LEU A 25 -0.29 -10.58 4.75
C LEU A 25 -0.71 -10.48 6.22
N LYS A 26 -1.82 -11.12 6.62
CA LYS A 26 -2.24 -11.16 8.03
C LYS A 26 -1.23 -11.91 8.90
N GLU A 27 -0.70 -13.02 8.41
CA GLU A 27 0.33 -13.80 9.10
C GLU A 27 1.69 -13.09 9.21
N ASN A 28 1.90 -12.04 8.42
CA ASN A 28 3.14 -11.26 8.37
C ASN A 28 3.03 -9.87 9.02
N GLN A 29 2.02 -9.64 9.86
CA GLN A 29 1.96 -8.44 10.69
C GLN A 29 3.20 -8.31 11.59
N GLY A 30 3.78 -7.11 11.63
CA GLY A 30 5.01 -6.82 12.38
C GLY A 30 6.31 -7.31 11.74
N LYS A 31 6.25 -7.93 10.56
CA LYS A 31 7.42 -8.40 9.81
C LYS A 31 7.78 -7.46 8.66
N LEU A 32 8.97 -7.64 8.10
CA LEU A 32 9.43 -6.91 6.91
C LEU A 32 8.89 -7.58 5.64
N ILE A 33 8.43 -6.75 4.70
CA ILE A 33 7.98 -7.17 3.38
C ILE A 33 8.88 -6.50 2.35
N SER A 34 9.50 -7.30 1.49
CA SER A 34 10.26 -6.81 0.34
C SER A 34 9.44 -7.07 -0.93
N PRO A 35 8.86 -6.04 -1.57
CA PRO A 35 8.15 -6.21 -2.83
C PRO A 35 9.13 -6.51 -3.97
N ASN A 36 8.72 -7.37 -4.90
CA ASN A 36 9.45 -7.56 -6.14
C ASN A 36 9.20 -6.35 -7.07
N GLY A 37 10.18 -5.47 -7.21
CA GLY A 37 10.11 -4.30 -8.09
C GLY A 37 9.48 -3.06 -7.45
N TYR A 38 9.06 -2.11 -8.30
CA TYR A 38 8.55 -0.81 -7.85
C TYR A 38 7.16 -0.90 -7.19
N LEU A 39 7.03 -0.26 -6.03
CA LEU A 39 5.76 -0.12 -5.32
C LEU A 39 5.02 1.15 -5.79
N SER A 40 4.22 1.04 -6.84
CA SER A 40 3.38 2.16 -7.30
C SER A 40 2.36 2.55 -6.23
N ALA A 41 2.42 3.80 -5.78
CA ALA A 41 1.55 4.40 -4.77
C ALA A 41 1.29 5.87 -5.11
N SER A 42 0.27 6.46 -4.50
CA SER A 42 -0.11 7.86 -4.71
C SER A 42 -0.39 8.58 -3.40
N ARG A 43 -0.06 9.87 -3.35
CA ARG A 43 -0.54 10.79 -2.31
C ARG A 43 -2.06 11.03 -2.38
N ASN A 44 -2.67 10.79 -3.54
CA ASN A 44 -4.11 10.96 -3.74
C ASN A 44 -4.86 9.68 -3.35
N LYS A 45 -5.44 9.68 -2.15
CA LYS A 45 -6.23 8.55 -1.62
C LYS A 45 -7.42 8.17 -2.52
N PRO A 46 -8.27 9.09 -3.02
CA PRO A 46 -9.32 8.76 -3.98
C PRO A 46 -8.82 8.00 -5.22
N MET A 47 -7.67 8.40 -5.77
CA MET A 47 -7.08 7.70 -6.91
C MET A 47 -6.64 6.28 -6.54
N ALA A 48 -6.04 6.08 -5.37
CA ALA A 48 -5.72 4.74 -4.88
C ALA A 48 -6.98 3.88 -4.70
N VAL A 49 -8.04 4.42 -4.08
CA VAL A 49 -9.33 3.72 -3.92
C VAL A 49 -9.91 3.31 -5.29
N HIS A 50 -9.84 4.19 -6.29
CA HIS A 50 -10.28 3.87 -7.65
C HIS A 50 -9.58 2.61 -8.22
N PHE A 51 -8.26 2.45 -7.99
CA PHE A 51 -7.56 1.23 -8.39
C PHE A 51 -8.02 -0.01 -7.63
N ALA A 52 -8.28 0.12 -6.33
CA ALA A 52 -8.80 -0.98 -5.51
C ALA A 52 -10.20 -1.43 -5.97
N THR A 53 -11.07 -0.50 -6.38
CA THR A 53 -12.48 -0.79 -6.69
C THR A 53 -12.80 -0.99 -8.17
N LYS A 54 -11.83 -0.78 -9.09
CA LYS A 54 -12.03 -0.99 -10.54
C LYS A 54 -12.66 -2.37 -10.85
N PRO A 55 -13.69 -2.49 -11.71
CA PRO A 55 -14.30 -3.80 -12.01
C PRO A 55 -13.29 -4.84 -12.52
N THR A 56 -13.54 -6.11 -12.22
CA THR A 56 -12.73 -7.24 -12.70
C THR A 56 -13.57 -8.51 -12.74
N ASN A 57 -13.20 -9.43 -13.64
CA ASN A 57 -13.86 -10.74 -13.77
C ASN A 57 -13.25 -11.82 -12.86
N ARG A 58 -12.37 -11.44 -11.92
CA ARG A 58 -11.71 -12.38 -11.01
C ARG A 58 -12.65 -12.65 -9.84
N SER A 59 -12.91 -13.92 -9.55
CA SER A 59 -13.89 -14.34 -8.52
C SER A 59 -13.28 -14.52 -7.13
N ASN A 60 -11.95 -14.68 -7.01
CA ASN A 60 -11.27 -15.01 -5.76
C ASN A 60 -10.31 -13.91 -5.29
N ILE A 61 -10.82 -12.68 -5.17
CA ILE A 61 -9.99 -11.52 -4.84
C ILE A 61 -10.54 -10.69 -3.69
N VAL A 62 -9.63 -9.97 -3.03
CA VAL A 62 -9.93 -8.98 -2.01
C VAL A 62 -9.45 -7.61 -2.49
N CYS A 63 -10.35 -6.63 -2.52
CA CYS A 63 -10.00 -5.24 -2.78
C CYS A 63 -9.36 -4.64 -1.52
N VAL A 64 -8.12 -4.17 -1.63
CA VAL A 64 -7.36 -3.63 -0.51
C VAL A 64 -6.87 -2.22 -0.78
N LEU A 65 -6.82 -1.41 0.28
CA LEU A 65 -6.19 -0.10 0.28
C LEU A 65 -5.06 -0.12 1.31
N PHE A 66 -3.82 -0.11 0.84
CA PHE A 66 -2.66 0.08 1.68
C PHE A 66 -2.49 1.56 2.00
N GLN A 67 -2.28 1.87 3.28
CA GLN A 67 -1.77 3.15 3.74
C GLN A 67 -0.32 2.93 4.17
N ILE A 68 0.60 3.65 3.56
CA ILE A 68 2.03 3.47 3.73
C ILE A 68 2.60 4.78 4.28
N GLN A 69 3.38 4.66 5.35
CA GLN A 69 4.19 5.74 5.89
C GLN A 69 5.60 5.59 5.35
N CYS A 70 6.08 6.58 4.62
CA CYS A 70 7.43 6.64 4.10
C CYS A 70 8.24 7.60 4.95
N ASP A 71 9.36 7.14 5.51
CA ASP A 71 10.37 8.03 6.06
C ASP A 71 11.16 8.62 4.88
N ILE A 72 11.05 9.93 4.68
CA ILE A 72 11.71 10.62 3.56
C ILE A 72 13.09 11.16 3.93
N LYS A 73 13.56 11.00 5.19
CA LYS A 73 14.94 11.39 5.55
C LYS A 73 16.00 10.51 4.90
N GLU A 74 15.63 9.30 4.49
CA GLU A 74 16.53 8.32 3.88
C GLU A 74 16.42 8.26 2.35
N ILE A 75 15.73 9.23 1.74
CA ILE A 75 15.61 9.36 0.29
C ILE A 75 16.47 10.55 -0.15
N ASP A 76 17.76 10.29 -0.36
CA ASP A 76 18.71 11.20 -1.03
C ASP A 76 18.49 11.27 -2.55
#